data_AF-A0A2N8PHW3-F1
#
_entry.id   AF-A0A2N8PHW3-F1
#
_cell.length_a   1.000
_cell.length_b   1.000
_cell.length_c   1.000
_cell.angle_alpha   90.00
_cell.angle_beta   90.00
_cell.angle_gamma   90.00
#
_symmetry.space_group_name_H-M   'P 1'
#
loop_
_entity.id
_entity.type
_entity.pdbx_description
1 polymer ?
#
loop_
_entity_poly.entity_id
_entity_poly.type
_entity_poly.pdbx_seq_one_letter_code
_entity_poly.pdbx_strand_id
1 'polypeptide(L)' 'MAAVPPSAEAVVVVPPSLAPETLTAAPTPLGRAGRPDEVAATALYLAGGHSSFTTGAELFVDGGVTQL' A
#
# COMPACT_ATOMS: atom_id res chain seq x y z
N MET A 1 19.82 1.63 11.18
CA MET A 1 19.50 1.43 9.75
C MET A 1 19.07 -0.02 9.59
N ALA A 2 17.79 -0.30 9.85
CA ALA A 2 17.25 -1.65 9.69
C ALA A 2 17.13 -1.93 8.19
N ALA A 3 17.66 -3.06 7.74
CA ALA A 3 17.54 -3.47 6.34
C ALA A 3 16.06 -3.65 6.00
N VAL A 4 15.60 -3.01 4.92
CA VAL A 4 14.32 -3.35 4.30
C VAL A 4 14.49 -4.78 3.76
N PRO A 5 13.71 -5.77 4.21
CA PRO A 5 13.87 -7.14 3.74
C PRO A 5 13.57 -7.21 2.23
N PRO A 6 14.30 -8.04 1.45
CA PRO A 6 14.15 -8.14 -0.01
C PRO A 6 12.87 -8.86 -0.46
N SER A 7 11.77 -8.74 0.29
CA SER A 7 10.55 -9.53 0.09
C SER A 7 9.30 -8.74 0.46
N ALA A 8 9.21 -7.47 0.08
CA ALA A 8 7.90 -6.84 -0.13
C ALA A 8 7.22 -7.47 -1.38
N GLU A 9 7.18 -8.80 -1.47
CA GLU A 9 6.10 -9.47 -2.15
C GLU A 9 4.88 -9.15 -1.31
N ALA A 10 4.06 -8.21 -1.76
CA ALA A 10 2.73 -8.09 -1.24
C ALA A 10 2.07 -9.45 -1.46
N VAL A 11 1.99 -10.26 -0.40
CA VAL A 11 1.14 -11.46 -0.39
C VAL A 11 -0.28 -10.91 -0.49
N VAL A 12 -0.77 -10.79 -1.72
CA VAL A 12 -2.18 -10.57 -1.98
C VAL A 12 -2.84 -11.85 -1.49
N VAL A 13 -3.38 -11.80 -0.26
CA VAL A 13 -4.29 -12.84 0.22
C VAL A 13 -5.56 -12.69 -0.60
N VAL A 14 -5.61 -13.36 -1.76
CA VAL A 14 -6.80 -13.46 -2.60
C VAL A 14 -7.71 -14.50 -1.92
N PRO A 15 -8.87 -14.13 -1.36
CA PRO A 15 -9.82 -15.13 -0.89
C PRO A 15 -10.23 -16.03 -2.07
N PRO A 16 -10.40 -17.35 -1.86
CA PRO A 16 -10.63 -18.33 -2.92
C PRO A 16 -11.91 -18.10 -3.74
N SER A 17 -12.76 -17.15 -3.35
CA SER A 17 -13.95 -16.74 -4.09
C SER A 17 -13.68 -15.79 -5.26
N LEU A 18 -12.46 -15.24 -5.38
CA LEU A 18 -12.08 -14.34 -6.47
C LEU A 18 -11.33 -15.15 -7.54
N ALA A 19 -12.04 -15.52 -8.61
CA ALA A 19 -11.42 -16.09 -9.80
C ALA A 19 -10.32 -15.13 -10.35
N PRO A 20 -9.23 -15.64 -10.96
CA PRO A 20 -8.11 -14.83 -11.45
C PRO A 20 -8.52 -13.79 -12.50
N GLU A 21 -9.64 -14.01 -13.20
CA GLU A 21 -10.25 -13.07 -14.13
C GLU A 21 -10.99 -11.88 -13.47
N THR A 22 -11.22 -11.93 -12.15
CA THR A 22 -11.93 -10.89 -11.39
C THR A 22 -10.99 -9.90 -10.70
N LEU A 23 -9.67 -10.02 -10.89
CA LEU A 23 -8.70 -9.02 -10.44
C LEU A 23 -8.72 -7.76 -11.34
N THR A 24 -9.90 -7.31 -11.74
CA THR A 24 -10.10 -5.93 -12.15
C THR A 24 -9.74 -5.11 -10.92
N ALA A 25 -8.70 -4.28 -11.01
CA ALA A 25 -8.27 -3.40 -9.93
C ALA A 25 -9.52 -2.84 -9.24
N ALA A 26 -9.69 -3.11 -7.94
CA ALA A 26 -10.81 -2.57 -7.18
C ALA A 26 -10.97 -1.09 -7.56
N PRO A 27 -12.20 -0.58 -7.78
CA PRO A 27 -12.41 0.77 -8.28
C PRO A 27 -11.95 1.77 -7.23
N THR A 28 -10.65 2.01 -7.20
CA THR A 28 -10.04 3.09 -6.45
C THR A 28 -10.45 4.38 -7.16
N PRO A 29 -10.63 5.49 -6.44
CA PRO A 29 -10.80 6.79 -7.07
C PRO A 29 -9.71 7.14 -8.10
N LEU A 30 -8.49 6.60 -7.94
CA LEU A 30 -7.42 6.74 -8.94
C LEU A 30 -7.60 5.89 -10.21
N GLY A 31 -8.56 4.97 -10.25
CA GLY A 31 -8.92 4.19 -11.45
C GLY A 31 -7.85 3.20 -11.91
N ARG A 32 -6.87 2.87 -11.04
CA ARG A 32 -5.78 1.94 -11.34
C ARG A 32 -5.34 1.16 -10.11
N ALA A 33 -4.63 0.06 -10.37
CA ALA A 33 -3.88 -0.63 -9.33
C ALA A 33 -2.74 0.25 -8.79
N GLY A 34 -2.47 0.11 -7.48
CA GLY A 34 -1.28 0.68 -6.84
C GLY A 34 -0.02 -0.07 -7.27
N ARG A 35 1.13 0.61 -7.25
CA ARG A 35 2.46 0.02 -7.47
C ARG A 35 3.15 -0.19 -6.12
N PRO A 36 3.96 -1.26 -5.95
CA PRO A 36 4.69 -1.51 -4.71
C PRO A 36 5.56 -0.33 -4.25
N ASP A 37 6.16 0.41 -5.20
CA ASP A 37 6.99 1.58 -4.90
C ASP A 37 6.23 2.70 -4.18
N GLU A 38 4.91 2.80 -4.35
CA GLU A 38 4.07 3.81 -3.68
C GLU A 38 3.91 3.50 -2.18
N VAL A 39 3.84 2.21 -1.83
CA VAL A 39 3.84 1.75 -0.42
C VAL A 39 5.24 1.92 0.17
N ALA A 40 6.28 1.53 -0.57
CA ALA A 40 7.67 1.64 -0.12
C ALA A 40 8.08 3.10 0.14
N ALA A 41 7.69 4.03 -0.74
CA ALA A 41 7.94 5.46 -0.54
C ALA A 41 7.26 5.99 0.72
N THR A 42 6.03 5.56 0.98
CA THR A 42 5.29 5.93 2.19
C THR A 42 5.95 5.38 3.46
N ALA A 43 6.39 4.11 3.42
CA ALA A 43 7.14 3.51 4.52
C ALA A 43 8.46 4.24 4.78
N LEU A 44 9.18 4.63 3.72
CA LEU A 44 10.42 5.41 3.82
C LEU A 44 10.19 6.81 4.39
N TYR A 45 9.08 7.46 4.02
CA TYR A 45 8.67 8.73 4.64
C TYR A 45 8.45 8.56 6.15
N LEU A 46 7.67 7.56 6.56
CA LEU A 46 7.37 7.30 7.97
C LEU A 46 8.60 6.90 8.79
N ALA A 47 9.52 6.14 8.19
CA ALA A 47 10.77 5.75 8.82
C ALA A 47 11.86 6.84 8.79
N GLY A 48 11.69 7.87 7.97
CA GLY A 48 12.66 8.93 7.74
C GLY A 48 12.51 10.13 8.69
N GLY A 49 13.38 11.13 8.54
CA GLY A 49 13.30 12.36 9.34
C GLY A 49 12.12 13.27 8.97
N HIS A 50 11.48 13.04 7.82
CA HIS A 50 10.37 13.86 7.32
C HIS A 50 9.06 13.65 8.12
N SER A 51 8.97 12.58 8.91
CA SER A 51 7.85 12.26 9.79
C SER A 51 8.14 12.54 11.27
N SER A 52 9.15 13.37 11.58
CA SER A 52 9.65 13.56 12.96
C SER A 52 8.62 14.00 14.01
N PHE A 53 7.47 14.54 13.59
CA PHE A 53 6.36 14.91 14.46
C PHE A 53 5.06 14.14 14.15
N THR A 54 5.13 13.10 13.34
CA THR A 54 3.99 12.25 12.99
C THR A 54 4.06 10.96 13.80
N THR A 55 3.13 10.77 14.73
CA THR A 55 3.03 9.57 15.57
C THR A 55 1.56 9.26 15.85
N GLY A 56 1.24 7.97 16.07
CA GLY A 56 -0.12 7.51 16.34
C GLY A 56 -1.11 7.70 15.18
N ALA A 57 -0.62 7.92 13.97
CA ALA A 57 -1.41 8.14 12.77
C ALA A 57 -1.28 6.95 11.81
N GLU A 58 -2.37 6.65 11.11
CA GLU A 58 -2.41 5.69 10.00
C GLU A 58 -2.39 6.45 8.67
N LEU A 59 -1.65 5.94 7.69
CA LEU A 59 -1.57 6.52 6.35
C LEU A 59 -1.92 5.47 5.30
N PHE A 60 -3.10 5.63 4.68
CA PHE A 60 -3.61 4.73 3.67
C PHE A 60 -2.97 5.00 2.30
N VAL A 61 -2.50 3.93 1.64
CA VAL A 61 -1.92 3.96 0.29
C VAL A 61 -2.76 3.04 -0.61
N ASP A 62 -4.04 3.39 -0.76
CA ASP A 62 -5.06 2.52 -1.37
C ASP A 62 -5.72 3.13 -2.63
N GLY A 63 -5.18 4.24 -3.14
CA GLY A 63 -5.76 4.97 -4.26
C GLY A 63 -7.07 5.69 -3.95
N GLY A 64 -7.39 5.91 -2.67
CA GLY A 64 -8.53 6.68 -2.19
C GLY A 64 -9.74 5.85 -1.74
N VAL A 65 -9.61 4.52 -1.65
CA VAL A 65 -10.74 3.63 -1.32
C VAL A 65 -11.33 3.95 0.04
N THR A 66 -10.49 4.22 1.04
CA THR A 66 -10.92 4.49 2.42
C THR A 66 -11.48 5.91 2.63
N GLN A 67 -11.64 6.71 1.58
CA GLN A 67 -12.08 8.11 1.66
C GLN A 67 -13.48 8.37 1.07
N LEU A 68 -14.19 7.29 0.72
CA LEU A 68 -15.59 7.28 0.26
C LEU A 68 -16.42 6.36 1.15
#